data_AF-A0A4S1ZGT7-F1
#
_entry.id   AF-A0A4S1ZGT7-F1
#
_cell.length_a   1.000
_cell.length_b   1.000
_cell.length_c   1.000
_cell.angle_alpha   90.00
_cell.angle_beta   90.00
_cell.angle_gamma   90.00
#
_symmetry.space_group_name_H-M   'P 1'
#
loop_
_entity.id
_entity.type
_entity.pdbx_description
1 polymer ?
#
loop_
_entity_poly.entity_id
_entity_poly.type
_entity_poly.pdbx_seq_one_letter_code
_entity_poly.pdbx_strand_id
1 'polypeptide(L)'
;MEKDDILELTGRMCAPHEPEVRCSWERTSWKAFREAEKLTDRTLFPVLEEIINESGLDIRKAAYFIYKKLLVRQFDEDKFAFLLSQLDKEAEKGEYMWWNDFLDEMETNPCTPIAPLLAIAERGKKYDVKWVCKTVEIYAGKGNAESIHALPALKARVKATKRTQRQATADILHKQMP
;
A
#
# COMPACT_ATOMS: atom_id res chain seq x y z
N MET A 1 -24.89 3.43 -6.28
CA MET A 1 -24.06 4.66 -6.20
C MET A 1 -23.34 4.75 -7.52
N GLU A 2 -23.37 5.92 -8.13
CA GLU A 2 -22.71 6.20 -9.39
C GLU A 2 -21.30 6.78 -9.14
N LYS A 3 -20.54 6.96 -10.23
CA LYS A 3 -19.17 7.53 -10.16
C LYS A 3 -19.12 8.88 -9.43
N ASP A 4 -20.09 9.75 -9.70
CA ASP A 4 -20.16 11.08 -9.09
C ASP A 4 -20.35 11.00 -7.57
N ASP A 5 -21.13 10.05 -7.06
CA ASP A 5 -21.31 9.84 -5.61
C ASP A 5 -19.99 9.44 -4.94
N ILE A 6 -19.19 8.60 -5.61
CA ILE A 6 -17.90 8.14 -5.10
C ILE A 6 -16.85 9.26 -5.20
N LEU A 7 -16.88 10.08 -6.26
CA LEU A 7 -16.04 11.26 -6.38
C LEU A 7 -16.35 12.30 -5.30
N GLU A 8 -17.63 12.54 -5.01
CA GLU A 8 -18.04 13.41 -3.91
C GLU A 8 -17.53 12.88 -2.56
N LEU A 9 -17.73 11.58 -2.30
CA LEU A 9 -17.29 10.94 -1.06
C LEU A 9 -15.76 11.02 -0.89
N THR A 10 -15.00 10.69 -1.93
CA THR A 10 -13.53 10.78 -1.89
C THR A 10 -13.05 12.23 -1.76
N GLY A 11 -13.73 13.19 -2.39
CA GLY A 11 -13.50 14.61 -2.18
C GLY A 11 -13.69 15.03 -0.72
N ARG A 12 -14.77 14.57 -0.06
CA ARG A 12 -15.01 14.81 1.37
C ARG A 12 -13.96 14.15 2.25
N MET A 13 -13.47 12.96 1.90
CA MET A 13 -12.37 12.28 2.62
C MET A 13 -11.07 13.10 2.56
N CYS A 14 -10.84 13.81 1.45
CA CYS A 14 -9.70 14.70 1.25
C CYS A 14 -9.91 16.13 1.78
N ALA A 15 -11.03 16.42 2.44
CA ALA A 15 -11.32 17.74 2.95
C ALA A 15 -10.20 18.25 3.87
N PRO A 16 -9.76 19.52 3.70
CA PRO A 16 -8.69 20.08 4.51
C PRO A 16 -9.09 20.15 5.98
N HIS A 17 -8.10 20.39 6.84
CA HIS A 17 -8.37 20.57 8.26
C HIS A 17 -9.26 21.80 8.49
N GLU A 18 -10.41 21.58 9.13
CA GLU A 18 -11.32 22.63 9.59
C GLU A 18 -10.83 23.19 10.94
N PRO A 19 -10.27 24.41 11.01
CA PRO A 19 -9.65 24.95 12.23
C PRO A 19 -10.67 25.25 13.34
N GLU A 20 -11.92 25.49 12.97
CA GLU A 20 -13.04 25.73 13.89
C GLU A 20 -13.47 24.44 14.63
N VAL A 21 -13.07 23.27 14.13
CA VAL A 21 -13.49 21.97 14.66
C VAL A 21 -12.55 21.50 15.77
N ARG A 22 -13.09 21.42 16.99
CA ARG A 22 -12.34 21.05 18.20
C ARG A 22 -12.02 19.56 18.29
N CYS A 23 -12.83 18.70 17.67
CA CYS A 23 -12.71 17.24 17.80
C CYS A 23 -12.67 16.51 16.46
N SER A 24 -11.89 15.43 16.37
CA SER A 24 -11.66 14.74 15.09
C SER A 24 -12.92 14.12 14.50
N TRP A 25 -13.87 13.65 15.31
CA TRP A 25 -15.14 13.04 14.84
C TRP A 25 -16.14 14.03 14.24
N GLU A 26 -15.94 15.33 14.48
CA GLU A 26 -16.78 16.39 13.92
C GLU A 26 -16.35 16.78 12.50
N ARG A 27 -15.11 16.45 12.12
CA ARG A 27 -14.51 16.81 10.83
C ARG A 27 -15.22 16.13 9.67
N THR A 28 -15.32 16.85 8.55
CA THR A 28 -15.91 16.33 7.30
C THR A 28 -15.20 15.07 6.83
N SER A 29 -13.86 15.09 6.80
CA SER A 29 -13.07 13.93 6.39
C SER A 29 -13.32 12.71 7.26
N TRP A 30 -13.33 12.86 8.59
CA TRP A 30 -13.59 11.74 9.51
C TRP A 30 -14.96 11.10 9.26
N LYS A 31 -16.00 11.91 9.07
CA LYS A 31 -17.36 11.41 8.78
C LYS A 31 -17.40 10.67 7.44
N ALA A 32 -16.71 11.20 6.43
CA ALA A 32 -16.60 10.57 5.11
C ALA A 32 -15.88 9.21 5.18
N PHE A 33 -14.80 9.08 5.98
CA PHE A 33 -14.16 7.78 6.21
C PHE A 33 -15.12 6.77 6.86
N ARG A 34 -15.97 7.18 7.81
CA ARG A 34 -16.98 6.30 8.42
C ARG A 34 -18.12 5.92 7.49
N GLU A 35 -18.43 6.77 6.52
CA GLU A 35 -19.39 6.49 5.46
C GLU A 35 -18.82 5.47 4.46
N ALA A 36 -17.60 5.71 3.99
CA ALA A 36 -16.84 4.79 3.15
C ALA A 36 -16.71 3.39 3.79
N GLU A 37 -16.46 3.35 5.09
CA GLU A 37 -16.43 2.10 5.86
C GLU A 37 -17.77 1.36 5.86
N LYS A 38 -18.92 1.94 5.50
CA LYS A 38 -20.20 1.21 5.46
C LYS A 38 -20.53 0.61 4.09
N LEU A 39 -19.74 0.94 3.07
CA LEU A 39 -19.96 0.44 1.72
C LEU A 39 -19.72 -1.07 1.64
N THR A 40 -20.62 -1.77 0.94
CA THR A 40 -20.60 -3.24 0.79
C THR A 40 -20.91 -3.70 -0.63
N ASP A 41 -21.30 -2.79 -1.51
CA ASP A 41 -21.70 -3.09 -2.87
C ASP A 41 -20.47 -3.36 -3.75
N ARG A 42 -20.38 -4.55 -4.34
CA ARG A 42 -19.28 -4.98 -5.21
C ARG A 42 -19.32 -4.31 -6.57
N THR A 43 -20.46 -3.81 -7.00
CA THR A 43 -20.59 -3.10 -8.28
C THR A 43 -19.79 -1.80 -8.29
N LEU A 44 -19.31 -1.36 -7.12
CA LEU A 44 -18.41 -0.22 -6.99
C LEU A 44 -16.97 -0.49 -7.44
N PHE A 45 -16.55 -1.75 -7.59
CA PHE A 45 -15.17 -2.05 -7.99
C PHE A 45 -14.78 -1.40 -9.32
N PRO A 46 -15.51 -1.60 -10.45
CA PRO A 46 -15.20 -0.92 -11.71
C PRO A 46 -15.15 0.61 -11.59
N VAL A 47 -16.08 1.20 -10.84
CA VAL A 47 -16.13 2.66 -10.62
C VAL A 47 -14.89 3.16 -9.89
N LEU A 48 -14.46 2.43 -8.85
CA LEU A 48 -13.25 2.76 -8.10
C LEU A 48 -11.98 2.58 -8.95
N GLU A 49 -11.92 1.56 -9.80
CA GLU A 49 -10.81 1.32 -10.73
C GLU A 49 -10.64 2.49 -11.71
N GLU A 50 -11.76 2.99 -12.24
CA GLU A 50 -11.80 4.17 -13.11
C GLU A 50 -11.27 5.41 -12.38
N ILE A 51 -11.78 5.69 -11.17
CA ILE A 51 -11.33 6.82 -10.34
C ILE A 51 -9.84 6.71 -10.01
N ILE A 52 -9.37 5.51 -9.65
CA ILE A 52 -7.95 5.24 -9.37
C ILE A 52 -7.09 5.54 -10.58
N ASN A 53 -7.52 5.19 -11.79
CA ASN A 53 -6.70 5.41 -12.98
C ASN A 53 -6.69 6.88 -13.43
N GLU A 54 -7.76 7.65 -13.16
CA GLU A 54 -7.95 9.00 -13.70
C GLU A 54 -7.57 10.13 -12.74
N SER A 55 -7.56 9.88 -11.43
CA SER A 55 -7.52 10.94 -10.43
C SER A 55 -6.11 11.28 -9.93
N GLY A 56 -5.98 12.45 -9.29
CA GLY A 56 -4.77 12.85 -8.54
C GLY A 56 -4.55 12.04 -7.26
N LEU A 57 -3.34 12.12 -6.70
CA LEU A 57 -2.87 11.25 -5.61
C LEU A 57 -3.82 11.18 -4.40
N ASP A 58 -4.36 12.30 -3.93
CA ASP A 58 -5.21 12.33 -2.74
C ASP A 58 -6.55 11.62 -2.96
N ILE A 59 -7.19 11.88 -4.10
CA ILE A 59 -8.43 11.18 -4.49
C ILE A 59 -8.15 9.69 -4.70
N ARG A 60 -7.03 9.33 -5.34
CA ARG A 60 -6.63 7.92 -5.47
C ARG A 60 -6.49 7.26 -4.10
N LYS A 61 -5.80 7.88 -3.14
CA LYS A 61 -5.66 7.37 -1.76
C LYS A 61 -7.01 7.09 -1.10
N ALA A 62 -7.96 8.02 -1.23
CA ALA A 62 -9.31 7.85 -0.71
C ALA A 62 -10.05 6.69 -1.43
N ALA A 63 -9.93 6.58 -2.76
CA ALA A 63 -10.50 5.48 -3.53
C ALA A 63 -9.91 4.13 -3.14
N TYR A 64 -8.58 4.03 -2.97
CA TYR A 64 -7.92 2.82 -2.46
C TYR A 64 -8.44 2.44 -1.08
N PHE A 65 -8.65 3.39 -0.17
CA PHE A 65 -9.25 3.09 1.14
C PHE A 65 -10.62 2.40 1.00
N ILE A 66 -11.50 2.89 0.14
CA ILE A 66 -12.81 2.27 -0.12
C ILE A 66 -12.62 0.87 -0.72
N TYR A 67 -11.78 0.76 -1.75
CA TYR A 67 -11.47 -0.50 -2.44
C TYR A 67 -10.99 -1.58 -1.46
N LYS A 68 -10.11 -1.20 -0.53
CA LYS A 68 -9.63 -2.05 0.57
C LYS A 68 -10.77 -2.62 1.39
N LYS A 69 -11.67 -1.75 1.86
CA LYS A 69 -12.74 -2.14 2.79
C LYS A 69 -13.73 -3.08 2.12
N LEU A 70 -13.97 -2.91 0.82
CA LEU A 70 -14.75 -3.86 0.03
C LEU A 70 -14.05 -5.22 -0.07
N LEU A 71 -12.75 -5.24 -0.43
CA LEU A 71 -11.97 -6.48 -0.54
C LEU A 71 -11.85 -7.25 0.78
N VAL A 72 -11.59 -6.58 1.90
CA VAL A 72 -11.49 -7.22 3.23
C VAL A 72 -12.81 -7.91 3.60
N ARG A 73 -13.95 -7.33 3.21
CA ARG A 73 -15.27 -7.92 3.49
C ARG A 73 -15.61 -9.06 2.55
N GLN A 74 -15.26 -8.92 1.29
CA GLN A 74 -15.64 -9.84 0.22
C GLN A 74 -14.44 -9.96 -0.71
N PHE A 75 -13.56 -10.90 -0.36
CA PHE A 75 -12.33 -11.10 -1.10
C PHE A 75 -12.62 -11.50 -2.56
N ASP A 76 -11.88 -10.89 -3.46
CA ASP A 76 -11.96 -11.11 -4.89
C ASP A 76 -10.53 -11.06 -5.45
N GLU A 77 -10.11 -12.16 -6.08
CA GLU A 77 -8.73 -12.37 -6.50
C GLU A 77 -8.33 -11.44 -7.64
N ASP A 78 -9.22 -11.24 -8.62
CA ASP A 78 -8.96 -10.36 -9.78
C ASP A 78 -8.86 -8.90 -9.33
N LYS A 79 -9.73 -8.49 -8.42
CA LYS A 79 -9.73 -7.15 -7.83
C LYS A 79 -8.50 -6.92 -6.95
N PHE A 80 -8.07 -7.94 -6.24
CA PHE A 80 -6.83 -7.88 -5.48
C PHE A 80 -5.59 -7.84 -6.40
N ALA A 81 -5.57 -8.59 -7.49
CA ALA A 81 -4.51 -8.53 -8.49
C ALA A 81 -4.43 -7.15 -9.16
N PHE A 82 -5.58 -6.55 -9.53
CA PHE A 82 -5.64 -5.17 -10.00
C PHE A 82 -4.97 -4.22 -9.02
N LEU A 83 -5.33 -4.33 -7.74
CA LEU A 83 -4.80 -3.47 -6.69
C LEU A 83 -3.27 -3.62 -6.54
N LEU A 84 -2.73 -4.86 -6.56
CA LEU A 84 -1.29 -5.07 -6.52
C LEU A 84 -0.56 -4.49 -7.75
N SER A 85 -1.20 -4.50 -8.92
CA SER A 85 -0.64 -3.85 -10.12
C SER A 85 -0.56 -2.32 -9.97
N GLN A 86 -1.49 -1.72 -9.21
CA GLN A 86 -1.46 -0.29 -8.93
C GLN A 86 -0.39 0.07 -7.90
N LEU A 87 -0.20 -0.77 -6.88
CA LEU A 87 0.92 -0.63 -5.95
C LEU A 87 2.27 -0.60 -6.68
N ASP A 88 2.44 -1.44 -7.70
CA ASP A 88 3.65 -1.46 -8.52
C ASP A 88 3.90 -0.10 -9.20
N LYS A 89 2.85 0.47 -9.82
CA LYS A 89 2.88 1.79 -10.46
C LYS A 89 3.13 2.94 -9.48
N GLU A 90 2.54 2.90 -8.29
CA GLU A 90 2.75 3.94 -7.27
C GLU A 90 4.17 3.82 -6.66
N ALA A 91 4.70 2.61 -6.54
CA ALA A 91 6.08 2.39 -6.09
C ALA A 91 7.11 2.97 -7.06
N GLU A 92 6.87 2.91 -8.37
CA GLU A 92 7.72 3.59 -9.38
C GLU A 92 7.76 5.11 -9.19
N LYS A 93 6.68 5.69 -8.64
CA LYS A 93 6.57 7.13 -8.34
C LYS A 93 7.12 7.49 -6.96
N GLY A 94 7.53 6.51 -6.15
CA GLY A 94 7.93 6.71 -4.75
C GLY A 94 6.76 6.91 -3.79
N GLU A 95 5.53 6.67 -4.24
CA GLU A 95 4.27 6.92 -3.51
C GLU A 95 3.70 5.64 -2.87
N TYR A 96 4.56 4.77 -2.32
CA TYR A 96 4.14 3.48 -1.75
C TYR A 96 4.02 3.49 -0.22
N MET A 97 4.52 4.54 0.46
CA MET A 97 4.67 4.53 1.93
C MET A 97 3.34 4.37 2.68
N TRP A 98 2.25 4.90 2.11
CA TRP A 98 0.89 4.84 2.66
C TRP A 98 0.18 3.49 2.42
N TRP A 99 0.79 2.55 1.67
CA TRP A 99 0.25 1.21 1.46
C TRP A 99 0.53 0.23 2.61
N ASN A 100 1.36 0.59 3.60
CA ASN A 100 1.65 -0.28 4.76
C ASN A 100 0.37 -0.69 5.48
N ASP A 101 -0.39 0.30 5.96
CA ASP A 101 -1.64 0.06 6.68
C ASP A 101 -2.64 -0.68 5.79
N PHE A 102 -2.55 -0.52 4.47
CA PHE A 102 -3.36 -1.24 3.50
C PHE A 102 -3.07 -2.74 3.50
N LEU A 103 -1.80 -3.11 3.26
CA LEU A 103 -1.41 -4.51 3.08
C LEU A 103 -1.54 -5.31 4.38
N ASP A 104 -1.39 -4.67 5.54
CA ASP A 104 -1.53 -5.30 6.85
C ASP A 104 -2.96 -5.87 7.10
N GLU A 105 -4.02 -5.25 6.56
CA GLU A 105 -5.37 -5.80 6.70
C GLU A 105 -5.68 -6.92 5.66
N MET A 106 -4.90 -7.02 4.59
CA MET A 106 -5.12 -7.97 3.48
C MET A 106 -4.41 -9.31 3.66
N GLU A 107 -3.64 -9.45 4.73
CA GLU A 107 -2.75 -10.57 5.05
C GLU A 107 -3.44 -11.96 5.13
N THR A 108 -4.76 -12.08 4.97
CA THR A 108 -5.53 -13.29 5.31
C THR A 108 -5.63 -14.33 4.20
N ASN A 109 -5.23 -14.05 2.96
CA ASN A 109 -5.37 -15.01 1.86
C ASN A 109 -4.04 -15.71 1.49
N PRO A 110 -3.91 -17.05 1.70
CA PRO A 110 -2.70 -17.81 1.37
C PRO A 110 -2.39 -17.91 -0.13
N CYS A 111 -3.36 -17.62 -1.01
CA CYS A 111 -3.18 -17.60 -2.47
C CYS A 111 -2.83 -16.21 -3.02
N THR A 112 -2.67 -15.20 -2.16
CA THR A 112 -2.23 -13.86 -2.55
C THR A 112 -0.94 -13.91 -3.39
N PRO A 113 -0.97 -13.47 -4.67
CA PRO A 113 0.24 -13.39 -5.48
C PRO A 113 1.18 -12.33 -4.90
N ILE A 114 2.47 -12.64 -4.76
CA ILE A 114 3.45 -11.66 -4.25
C ILE A 114 4.38 -11.11 -5.34
N ALA A 115 4.21 -11.54 -6.59
CA ALA A 115 5.06 -11.11 -7.69
C ALA A 115 5.24 -9.58 -7.79
N PRO A 116 4.19 -8.74 -7.63
CA PRO A 116 4.37 -7.28 -7.64
C PRO A 116 5.23 -6.77 -6.48
N LEU A 117 5.10 -7.36 -5.28
CA LEU A 117 5.96 -7.03 -4.14
C LEU A 117 7.42 -7.40 -4.44
N LEU A 118 7.66 -8.57 -5.04
CA LEU A 118 9.00 -9.01 -5.42
C LEU A 118 9.62 -8.09 -6.49
N ALA A 119 8.84 -7.67 -7.48
CA ALA A 119 9.28 -6.72 -8.51
C ALA A 119 9.69 -5.36 -7.89
N ILE A 120 8.91 -4.86 -6.92
CA ILE A 120 9.26 -3.65 -6.15
C ILE A 120 10.58 -3.86 -5.41
N ALA A 121 10.76 -5.00 -4.74
CA ALA A 121 12.01 -5.29 -4.07
C ALA A 121 13.16 -5.31 -5.08
N GLU A 122 13.04 -6.01 -6.21
CA GLU A 122 14.04 -6.10 -7.29
C GLU A 122 14.57 -4.75 -7.78
N ARG A 123 13.69 -3.83 -8.18
CA ARG A 123 14.12 -2.50 -8.64
C ARG A 123 14.43 -1.52 -7.50
N GLY A 124 13.92 -1.80 -6.31
CA GLY A 124 13.93 -0.89 -5.18
C GLY A 124 15.27 -0.72 -4.48
N LYS A 125 15.39 0.39 -3.76
CA LYS A 125 16.50 0.70 -2.85
C LYS A 125 16.32 -0.04 -1.53
N LYS A 126 17.26 0.17 -0.60
CA LYS A 126 17.29 -0.48 0.72
C LYS A 126 15.96 -0.40 1.49
N TYR A 127 15.25 0.73 1.43
CA TYR A 127 13.98 0.90 2.13
C TYR A 127 12.89 0.01 1.53
N ASP A 128 12.78 0.00 0.19
CA ASP A 128 11.84 -0.84 -0.56
C ASP A 128 12.08 -2.32 -0.26
N VAL A 129 13.34 -2.78 -0.31
CA VAL A 129 13.70 -4.19 -0.02
C VAL A 129 13.36 -4.57 1.42
N LYS A 130 13.58 -3.67 2.39
CA LYS A 130 13.22 -3.91 3.79
C LYS A 130 11.71 -3.97 3.99
N TRP A 131 11.01 -3.05 3.35
CA TRP A 131 9.56 -2.92 3.43
C TRP A 131 8.89 -4.18 2.86
N VAL A 132 9.22 -4.56 1.63
CA VAL A 132 8.74 -5.80 0.99
C VAL A 132 9.08 -7.01 1.85
N CYS A 133 10.32 -7.10 2.36
CA CYS A 133 10.71 -8.23 3.20
C CYS A 133 9.84 -8.38 4.45
N LYS A 134 9.40 -7.27 5.06
CA LYS A 134 8.51 -7.30 6.22
C LYS A 134 7.11 -7.80 5.83
N THR A 135 6.54 -7.28 4.75
CA THR A 135 5.23 -7.73 4.25
C THR A 135 5.23 -9.21 3.88
N VAL A 136 6.25 -9.66 3.13
CA VAL A 136 6.40 -11.08 2.72
C VAL A 136 6.62 -11.99 3.93
N GLU A 137 7.34 -11.52 4.97
CA GLU A 137 7.48 -12.28 6.22
C GLU A 137 6.14 -12.51 6.92
N ILE A 138 5.25 -11.52 6.92
CA ILE A 138 3.92 -11.67 7.51
C ILE A 138 3.07 -12.64 6.69
N TYR A 139 3.08 -12.52 5.36
CA TYR A 139 2.32 -13.42 4.48
C TYR A 139 2.81 -14.87 4.61
N ALA A 140 4.12 -15.07 4.71
CA ALA A 140 4.71 -16.39 4.97
C ALA A 140 4.24 -16.97 6.32
N GLY A 141 4.19 -16.14 7.37
CA GLY A 141 3.68 -16.54 8.69
C GLY A 141 2.22 -16.98 8.69
N LYS A 142 1.45 -16.57 7.68
CA LYS A 142 0.04 -16.95 7.47
C LYS A 142 -0.17 -18.07 6.45
N GLY A 143 0.92 -18.71 6.00
CA GLY A 143 0.84 -19.90 5.14
C GLY A 143 0.85 -19.63 3.64
N ASN A 144 1.15 -18.39 3.20
CA ASN A 144 1.32 -18.11 1.78
C ASN A 144 2.59 -18.80 1.22
N ALA A 145 2.41 -19.74 0.30
CA ALA A 145 3.49 -20.60 -0.20
C ALA A 145 4.56 -19.84 -0.98
N GLU A 146 4.17 -18.88 -1.83
CA GLU A 146 5.11 -18.03 -2.57
C GLU A 146 5.98 -17.21 -1.61
N SER A 147 5.37 -16.67 -0.56
CA SER A 147 6.06 -15.89 0.48
C SER A 147 7.05 -16.73 1.27
N ILE A 148 6.66 -17.94 1.68
CA ILE A 148 7.55 -18.89 2.36
C ILE A 148 8.78 -19.17 1.47
N HIS A 149 8.58 -19.38 0.18
CA HIS A 149 9.66 -19.66 -0.77
C HIS A 149 10.56 -18.44 -1.03
N ALA A 150 9.99 -17.24 -1.15
CA ALA A 150 10.75 -16.02 -1.48
C ALA A 150 11.50 -15.41 -0.28
N LEU A 151 11.02 -15.65 0.95
CA LEU A 151 11.54 -14.99 2.17
C LEU A 151 13.05 -15.17 2.41
N PRO A 152 13.67 -16.35 2.22
CA PRO A 152 15.11 -16.52 2.43
C PRO A 152 15.96 -15.60 1.55
N ALA A 153 15.60 -15.47 0.26
CA ALA A 153 16.29 -14.62 -0.69
C ALA A 153 16.18 -13.14 -0.33
N LEU A 154 14.97 -12.68 0.07
CA LEU A 154 14.74 -11.32 0.54
C LEU A 154 15.58 -10.99 1.79
N LYS A 155 15.60 -11.90 2.78
CA LYS A 155 16.41 -11.71 4.00
C LYS A 155 17.91 -11.61 3.70
N ALA A 156 18.43 -12.42 2.78
CA ALA A 156 19.82 -12.32 2.34
C ALA A 156 20.13 -10.96 1.71
N ARG A 157 19.21 -10.44 0.90
CA ARG A 157 19.34 -9.16 0.22
C ARG A 157 19.27 -7.96 1.17
N VAL A 158 18.41 -8.01 2.19
CA VAL A 158 18.40 -7.02 3.29
C VAL A 158 19.74 -7.00 4.03
N LYS A 159 20.37 -8.17 4.24
CA LYS A 159 21.71 -8.23 4.87
C LYS A 159 22.78 -7.63 3.95
N ALA A 160 22.75 -7.94 2.66
CA ALA A 160 23.70 -7.40 1.68
C ALA A 160 23.66 -5.86 1.62
N THR A 161 22.46 -5.26 1.56
CA THR A 161 22.30 -3.79 1.56
C THR A 161 22.85 -3.12 2.82
N LYS A 162 22.76 -3.77 4.00
CA LYS A 162 23.41 -3.28 5.23
C LYS A 162 24.94 -3.32 5.14
N ARG A 163 25.50 -4.37 4.55
CA ARG A 163 26.95 -4.53 4.38
C ARG A 163 27.54 -3.46 3.45
N THR A 164 26.89 -3.21 2.31
CA THR A 164 27.32 -2.19 1.35
C THR A 164 27.37 -0.79 1.97
N GLN A 165 26.37 -0.43 2.80
CA GLN A 165 26.38 0.86 3.47
C GLN A 165 27.52 0.98 4.50
N ARG A 166 27.75 -0.07 5.30
CA ARG A 166 28.87 -0.07 6.25
C ARG A 166 30.22 0.10 5.54
N GLN A 167 30.40 -0.58 4.41
CA GLN A 167 31.60 -0.44 3.60
C GLN A 167 31.75 0.99 3.07
N ALA A 168 30.69 1.55 2.47
CA ALA A 168 30.70 2.93 1.96
C ALA A 168 31.00 3.96 3.06
N THR A 169 30.46 3.77 4.27
CA THR A 169 30.75 4.64 5.42
C THR A 169 32.21 4.50 5.87
N ALA A 170 32.74 3.28 5.95
CA ALA A 170 34.14 3.04 6.31
C ALA A 170 35.11 3.66 5.28
N ASP A 171 34.79 3.56 3.99
CA ASP A 171 35.61 4.13 2.90
C ASP A 171 35.63 5.66 2.96
N ILE A 172 34.54 6.32 3.34
CA ILE A 172 34.49 7.78 3.53
C ILE A 172 35.35 8.18 4.74
N LEU A 173 35.21 7.48 5.87
CA LEU A 173 35.98 7.78 7.08
C LEU A 173 37.50 7.58 6.84
N HIS A 174 37.89 6.52 6.13
CA HIS A 174 39.29 6.29 5.75
C HIS A 174 39.86 7.36 4.82
N LYS A 175 39.03 7.98 3.95
CA LYS A 175 39.47 9.08 3.08
C LYS A 175 39.56 10.44 3.79
N GLN A 176 38.96 10.58 4.98
CA GLN A 176 38.96 11.82 5.76
C GLN A 176 40.01 11.85 6.87
N MET A 177 40.71 10.73 7.11
CA MET A 177 41.84 10.67 8.04
C MET A 177 43.14 10.80 7.23
N PRO A 178 43.93 11.88 7.42
CA PRO A 178 45.20 12.09 6.73
C PRO A 178 46.27 11.06 7.11
#